data_AF-A0AAN4D1U3-F1
#
_entry.id   AF-A0AAN4D1U3-F1
#
_cell.length_a   1.000
_cell.length_b   1.000
_cell.length_c   1.000
_cell.angle_alpha   90.00
_cell.angle_beta   90.00
_cell.angle_gamma   90.00
#
_symmetry.space_group_name_H-M   'P 1'
#
loop_
_entity.id
_entity.type
_entity.pdbx_description
1 polymer ?
#
loop_
_entity_poly.entity_id
_entity_poly.type
_entity_poly.pdbx_seq_one_letter_code
_entity_poly.pdbx_strand_id
1 'polypeptide(L)'
;MGNQPEWKKVEKQPTWLVAAIRRTIADLPGGYEEAAEILGVYKSDDVTPATDPLHNRLRTTGDQIFPLGWAMVLQAAGGSNHIANAVARNSNGLFVPLADVDDVDNADINQRLMESIEWIGRHSQYIRKATADGVIDAAERAQIEENSYQVMTKWQEHLTLLFRVFCAPDEVSRPPD
;
A
#
# COMPACT_ATOMS: atom_id res chain seq x y z
N MET A 1 -37.34 17.53 -18.74
CA MET A 1 -35.96 17.34 -18.26
C MET A 1 -36.02 16.60 -16.93
N GLY A 2 -35.69 15.31 -16.92
CA GLY A 2 -35.79 14.49 -15.70
C GLY A 2 -34.61 14.74 -14.79
N ASN A 3 -34.89 15.21 -13.56
CA ASN A 3 -33.90 15.26 -12.48
C ASN A 3 -33.38 13.85 -12.24
N GLN A 4 -32.12 13.60 -12.60
CA GLN A 4 -31.47 12.36 -12.22
C GLN A 4 -31.43 12.30 -10.68
N PRO A 5 -31.85 11.19 -10.06
CA PRO A 5 -31.90 11.07 -8.61
C PRO A 5 -30.48 11.12 -8.02
N GLU A 6 -30.32 11.73 -6.84
CA GLU A 6 -29.01 11.97 -6.21
C GLU A 6 -28.14 10.72 -6.04
N TRP A 7 -28.74 9.53 -5.90
CA TRP A 7 -27.98 8.26 -5.84
C TRP A 7 -27.26 7.91 -7.15
N LYS A 8 -27.63 8.50 -8.29
CA LYS A 8 -26.83 8.38 -9.54
C LYS A 8 -25.54 9.20 -9.51
N LYS A 9 -25.36 10.08 -8.51
CA LYS A 9 -24.13 10.82 -8.25
C LYS A 9 -23.20 10.08 -7.26
N VAL A 10 -23.43 8.80 -7.01
CA VAL A 10 -22.48 7.97 -6.25
C VAL A 10 -21.21 7.84 -7.07
N GLU A 11 -20.09 8.32 -6.51
CA GLU A 11 -18.77 8.16 -7.07
C GLU A 11 -18.45 6.67 -7.19
N LYS A 12 -18.51 6.12 -8.41
CA LYS A 12 -18.31 4.69 -8.66
C LYS A 12 -16.86 4.25 -8.43
N GLN A 13 -15.93 5.18 -8.59
CA GLN A 13 -14.51 4.95 -8.38
C GLN A 13 -13.91 6.20 -7.72
N PRO A 14 -13.51 6.12 -6.45
CA PRO A 14 -12.97 7.26 -5.72
C PRO A 14 -11.72 7.85 -6.36
N THR A 15 -11.64 9.17 -6.46
CA THR A 15 -10.47 9.90 -7.00
C THR A 15 -9.15 9.51 -6.34
N TRP A 16 -9.12 9.26 -5.03
CA TRP A 16 -7.93 8.80 -4.31
C TRP A 16 -7.44 7.42 -4.79
N LEU A 17 -8.37 6.52 -5.15
CA LEU A 17 -8.05 5.18 -5.64
C LEU A 17 -7.51 5.27 -7.07
N VAL A 18 -8.13 6.10 -7.91
CA VAL A 18 -7.62 6.39 -9.28
C VAL A 18 -6.20 6.92 -9.23
N ALA A 19 -5.91 7.86 -8.32
CA ALA A 19 -4.57 8.42 -8.16
C ALA A 19 -3.55 7.34 -7.76
N ALA A 20 -3.91 6.45 -6.82
CA ALA A 20 -3.04 5.35 -6.40
C ALA A 20 -2.76 4.35 -7.54
N ILE A 21 -3.77 4.01 -8.34
CA ILE A 21 -3.61 3.12 -9.50
C ILE A 21 -2.70 3.77 -10.56
N ARG A 22 -2.93 5.06 -10.88
CA ARG A 22 -2.08 5.79 -11.83
C ARG A 22 -0.62 5.83 -11.38
N ARG A 23 -0.38 6.03 -10.09
CA ARG A 23 0.97 6.00 -9.53
C ARG A 23 1.61 4.61 -9.63
N THR A 24 0.84 3.56 -9.32
CA THR A 24 1.29 2.17 -9.46
C THR A 24 1.72 1.88 -10.90
N ILE A 25 0.94 2.32 -11.89
CA ILE A 25 1.28 2.17 -13.31
C ILE A 25 2.51 3.01 -13.68
N ALA A 26 2.59 4.25 -13.20
CA ALA A 26 3.69 5.16 -13.54
C ALA A 26 5.05 4.69 -12.98
N ASP A 27 5.05 3.93 -11.88
CA ASP A 27 6.26 3.37 -11.28
C ASP A 27 6.75 2.10 -11.99
N LEU A 28 5.95 1.50 -12.89
CA LEU A 28 6.41 0.43 -13.78
C LEU A 28 7.39 0.98 -14.83
N PRO A 29 8.52 0.32 -15.11
CA PRO A 29 9.50 0.77 -16.10
C PRO A 29 8.92 1.11 -17.49
N GLY A 30 7.97 0.31 -17.97
CA GLY A 30 7.26 0.49 -19.24
C GLY A 30 5.88 1.14 -19.09
N GLY A 31 5.53 1.64 -17.91
CA GLY A 31 4.32 2.42 -17.67
C GLY A 31 3.03 1.69 -18.07
N TYR A 32 2.21 2.37 -18.89
CA TYR A 32 0.92 1.83 -19.34
C TYR A 32 1.05 0.66 -20.32
N GLU A 33 2.13 0.59 -21.10
CA GLU A 33 2.34 -0.52 -22.04
C GLU A 33 2.65 -1.80 -21.28
N GLU A 34 3.59 -1.74 -20.33
CA GLU A 34 3.90 -2.86 -19.43
C GLU A 34 2.69 -3.24 -18.57
N ALA A 35 1.93 -2.26 -18.07
CA ALA A 35 0.69 -2.55 -17.33
C ALA A 35 -0.34 -3.30 -18.17
N ALA A 36 -0.49 -2.94 -19.45
CA ALA A 36 -1.40 -3.64 -20.36
C ALA A 36 -0.90 -5.06 -20.65
N GLU A 37 0.41 -5.24 -20.83
CA GLU A 37 1.04 -6.55 -21.00
C GLU A 37 0.83 -7.46 -19.78
N ILE A 38 1.13 -6.99 -18.56
CA ILE A 38 0.91 -7.73 -17.30
C ILE A 38 -0.55 -8.16 -17.16
N LEU A 39 -1.49 -7.31 -17.58
CA LEU A 39 -2.92 -7.58 -17.49
C LEU A 39 -3.47 -8.41 -18.66
N GLY A 40 -2.63 -8.78 -19.63
CA GLY A 40 -3.04 -9.53 -20.82
C GLY A 40 -3.99 -8.76 -21.73
N VAL A 41 -3.89 -7.43 -21.76
CA VAL A 41 -4.75 -6.54 -22.53
C VAL A 41 -4.04 -6.16 -23.82
N TYR A 42 -4.40 -6.85 -24.91
CA TYR A 42 -3.82 -6.65 -26.24
C TYR A 42 -4.81 -6.06 -27.23
N LYS A 43 -4.29 -5.51 -28.33
CA LYS A 43 -5.08 -5.16 -29.50
C LYS A 43 -5.55 -6.44 -30.21
N SER A 44 -6.33 -6.30 -31.28
CA SER A 44 -6.82 -7.42 -32.09
C SER A 44 -5.73 -8.27 -32.76
N ASP A 45 -4.46 -7.84 -32.68
CA ASP A 45 -3.31 -8.58 -33.18
C ASP A 45 -2.71 -9.55 -32.14
N ASP A 46 -3.26 -9.58 -30.91
CA ASP A 46 -2.82 -10.42 -29.77
C ASP A 46 -1.33 -10.30 -29.40
N VAL A 47 -0.66 -9.24 -29.88
CA VAL A 47 0.78 -9.01 -29.66
C VAL A 47 1.04 -7.61 -29.12
N THR A 48 0.30 -6.60 -29.58
CA THR A 48 0.53 -5.21 -29.19
C THR A 48 -0.27 -4.87 -27.92
N PRO A 49 0.37 -4.45 -26.81
CA PRO A 49 -0.35 -4.02 -25.62
C PRO A 49 -1.33 -2.88 -25.93
N ALA A 50 -2.54 -2.96 -25.39
CA ALA A 50 -3.58 -1.96 -25.57
C ALA A 50 -3.74 -1.10 -24.31
N THR A 51 -3.30 0.15 -24.39
CA THR A 51 -3.34 1.11 -23.28
C THR A 51 -4.68 1.86 -23.17
N ASP A 52 -5.41 2.02 -24.28
CA ASP A 52 -6.72 2.71 -24.30
C ASP A 52 -7.74 2.11 -23.30
N PRO A 53 -7.88 0.77 -23.16
CA PRO A 53 -8.75 0.17 -22.15
C PRO A 53 -8.41 0.59 -20.71
N LEU A 54 -7.13 0.81 -20.40
CA LEU A 54 -6.68 1.28 -19.07
C LEU A 54 -7.02 2.76 -18.90
N HIS A 55 -6.69 3.62 -19.88
CA HIS A 55 -7.03 5.04 -19.83
C HIS A 55 -8.55 5.28 -19.72
N ASN A 56 -9.35 4.51 -20.46
CA ASN A 56 -10.81 4.61 -20.43
C ASN A 56 -11.41 4.23 -19.07
N ARG A 57 -10.76 3.35 -18.32
CA ARG A 57 -11.16 2.94 -16.96
C ARG A 57 -10.68 3.90 -15.87
N LEU A 58 -9.67 4.73 -16.15
CA LEU A 58 -9.09 5.69 -15.20
C LEU A 58 -9.56 7.14 -15.43
N ARG A 59 -10.45 7.38 -16.39
CA ARG A 59 -11.02 8.72 -16.66
C ARG A 59 -12.13 9.04 -15.65
N THR A 60 -12.15 10.29 -15.16
CA THR A 60 -13.09 10.73 -14.12
C THR A 60 -14.55 10.81 -14.59
N THR A 61 -14.76 10.99 -15.90
CA THR A 61 -16.09 11.08 -16.53
C THR A 61 -16.56 9.75 -17.13
N GLY A 62 -15.95 8.64 -16.70
CA GLY A 62 -16.14 7.32 -17.23
C GLY A 62 -17.35 6.54 -16.73
N ASP A 63 -17.91 5.72 -17.62
CA ASP A 63 -18.88 4.68 -17.28
C ASP A 63 -18.20 3.36 -16.91
N GLN A 64 -16.93 3.19 -17.30
CA GLN A 64 -16.08 2.06 -16.95
C GLN A 64 -15.33 2.32 -15.63
N ILE A 65 -15.11 1.25 -14.87
CA ILE A 65 -14.31 1.26 -13.64
C ILE A 65 -13.05 0.41 -13.82
N PHE A 66 -11.95 0.86 -13.23
CA PHE A 66 -10.75 0.02 -13.11
C PHE A 66 -10.98 -1.10 -12.07
N PRO A 67 -10.90 -2.39 -12.44
CA PRO A 67 -11.12 -3.49 -11.49
C PRO A 67 -10.07 -3.48 -10.37
N LEU A 68 -10.51 -3.68 -9.12
CA LEU A 68 -9.58 -3.77 -7.99
C LEU A 68 -8.59 -4.94 -8.16
N GLY A 69 -9.03 -6.07 -8.72
CA GLY A 69 -8.15 -7.21 -9.00
C GLY A 69 -7.00 -6.84 -9.93
N TRP A 70 -7.26 -6.06 -10.99
CA TRP A 70 -6.21 -5.57 -11.89
C TRP A 70 -5.24 -4.65 -11.15
N ALA A 71 -5.77 -3.76 -10.32
CA ALA A 71 -4.94 -2.86 -9.52
C ALA A 71 -3.99 -3.64 -8.58
N MET A 72 -4.48 -4.72 -7.95
CA MET A 72 -3.66 -5.58 -7.10
C MET A 72 -2.60 -6.38 -7.86
N VAL A 73 -2.91 -6.87 -9.07
CA VAL A 73 -1.93 -7.54 -9.94
C VAL A 73 -0.80 -6.58 -10.32
N LEU A 74 -1.14 -5.37 -10.74
CA LEU A 74 -0.15 -4.34 -11.09
C LEU A 74 0.70 -3.93 -9.88
N GLN A 75 0.08 -3.80 -8.71
CA GLN A 75 0.80 -3.50 -7.47
C GLN A 75 1.84 -4.58 -7.16
N ALA A 76 1.45 -5.85 -7.24
CA ALA A 76 2.33 -6.99 -7.00
C ALA A 76 3.48 -7.04 -8.03
N ALA A 77 3.19 -6.83 -9.31
CA ALA A 77 4.20 -6.84 -10.36
C ALA A 77 5.23 -5.69 -10.20
N GLY A 78 4.78 -4.50 -9.81
CA GLY A 78 5.66 -3.35 -9.59
C GLY A 78 6.36 -3.31 -8.23
N GLY A 79 6.07 -4.24 -7.32
CA GLY A 79 6.64 -4.28 -5.96
C GLY A 79 6.30 -3.07 -5.07
N SER A 80 5.38 -2.20 -5.52
CA SER A 80 4.96 -1.02 -4.75
C SER A 80 3.78 -1.35 -3.84
N ASN A 81 3.39 -0.44 -2.94
CA ASN A 81 2.23 -0.62 -2.04
C ASN A 81 1.25 0.56 -2.11
N HIS A 82 1.19 1.29 -3.24
CA HIS A 82 0.43 2.54 -3.33
C HIS A 82 -1.07 2.35 -3.12
N ILE A 83 -1.65 1.27 -3.65
CA ILE A 83 -3.08 0.99 -3.54
C ILE A 83 -3.42 0.53 -2.12
N ALA A 84 -2.63 -0.38 -1.54
CA ALA A 84 -2.82 -0.82 -0.17
C ALA A 84 -2.70 0.36 0.83
N ASN A 85 -1.68 1.22 0.65
CA ASN A 85 -1.53 2.44 1.43
C ASN A 85 -2.72 3.39 1.28
N ALA A 86 -3.20 3.60 0.06
CA ALA A 86 -4.32 4.52 -0.18
C ALA A 86 -5.63 4.00 0.44
N VAL A 87 -5.91 2.70 0.35
CA VAL A 87 -7.07 2.05 0.99
C VAL A 87 -6.99 2.20 2.50
N ALA A 88 -5.83 1.92 3.10
CA ALA A 88 -5.63 2.06 4.55
C ALA A 88 -5.87 3.51 4.99
N ARG A 89 -5.23 4.49 4.35
CA ARG A 89 -5.38 5.91 4.69
C ARG A 89 -6.83 6.39 4.56
N ASN A 90 -7.54 6.00 3.50
CA ASN A 90 -8.94 6.35 3.32
C ASN A 90 -9.86 5.66 4.35
N SER A 91 -9.39 4.59 4.98
CA SER A 91 -10.09 3.89 6.07
C SER A 91 -9.62 4.36 7.46
N ASN A 92 -8.89 5.48 7.54
CA ASN A 92 -8.26 5.99 8.76
C ASN A 92 -7.30 4.98 9.43
N GLY A 93 -6.70 4.10 8.64
CA GLY A 93 -5.68 3.15 9.06
C GLY A 93 -4.30 3.48 8.49
N LEU A 94 -3.30 2.72 8.91
CA LEU A 94 -1.97 2.70 8.33
C LEU A 94 -1.71 1.33 7.71
N PHE A 95 -1.20 1.32 6.48
CA PHE A 95 -0.64 0.12 5.90
C PHE A 95 0.81 0.00 6.39
N VAL A 96 1.14 -1.13 6.98
CA VAL A 96 2.52 -1.44 7.37
C VAL A 96 2.93 -2.65 6.53
N PRO A 97 3.90 -2.50 5.61
CA PRO A 97 4.39 -3.65 4.86
C PRO A 97 5.02 -4.64 5.84
N LEU A 98 4.73 -5.92 5.66
CA LEU A 98 5.47 -6.96 6.34
C LEU A 98 6.86 -7.02 5.72
N ALA A 99 7.89 -7.09 6.56
CA ALA A 99 9.24 -7.23 6.08
C ALA A 99 9.41 -8.60 5.41
N ASP A 100 10.15 -8.62 4.30
CA ASP A 100 10.63 -9.86 3.72
C ASP A 100 11.77 -10.36 4.62
N VAL A 101 11.53 -11.46 5.34
CA VAL A 101 12.42 -11.96 6.42
C VAL A 101 13.35 -13.05 5.92
N ASP A 102 13.50 -13.20 4.60
CA ASP A 102 14.30 -14.28 4.05
C ASP A 102 15.82 -14.16 4.31
N ASP A 103 16.30 -12.98 4.75
CA ASP A 103 17.72 -12.71 5.04
C ASP A 103 18.03 -12.35 6.52
N VAL A 104 17.10 -12.51 7.46
CA VAL A 104 17.34 -12.09 8.85
C VAL A 104 17.69 -13.30 9.75
N ASP A 105 18.86 -13.24 10.37
CA ASP A 105 19.36 -14.26 11.30
C ASP A 105 18.47 -14.33 12.56
N ASN A 106 18.21 -15.53 13.06
CA ASN A 106 17.47 -15.79 14.30
C ASN A 106 18.11 -15.08 15.51
N ALA A 107 19.41 -14.75 15.43
CA ALA A 107 20.14 -13.99 16.44
C ALA A 107 19.66 -12.53 16.61
N ASP A 108 18.93 -11.96 15.64
CA ASP A 108 18.64 -10.52 15.58
C ASP A 108 17.30 -10.09 16.21
N ILE A 109 16.50 -11.03 16.76
CA ILE A 109 15.17 -10.72 17.33
C ILE A 109 15.25 -9.65 18.42
N ASN A 110 16.21 -9.81 19.35
CA ASN A 110 16.41 -8.86 20.45
C ASN A 110 16.94 -7.52 19.94
N GLN A 111 17.80 -7.52 18.92
CA GLN A 111 18.29 -6.28 18.31
C GLN A 111 17.13 -5.49 17.68
N ARG A 112 16.23 -6.15 16.94
CA ARG A 112 15.04 -5.52 16.33
C ARG A 112 14.07 -4.95 17.36
N LEU A 113 13.91 -5.64 18.50
CA LEU A 113 13.14 -5.10 19.62
C LEU A 113 13.79 -3.83 20.17
N MET A 114 15.11 -3.83 20.38
CA MET A 114 15.82 -2.66 20.90
C MET A 114 15.78 -1.48 19.93
N GLU A 115 15.93 -1.72 18.62
CA GLU A 115 15.74 -0.71 17.57
C GLU A 115 14.32 -0.11 17.60
N SER A 116 13.29 -0.95 17.79
CA SER A 116 11.90 -0.50 17.92
C SER A 116 11.72 0.40 19.15
N ILE A 117 12.28 0.02 20.29
CA ILE A 117 12.24 0.81 21.53
C ILE A 117 12.95 2.15 21.35
N GLU A 118 14.10 2.18 20.65
CA GLU A 118 14.81 3.42 20.36
C GLU A 118 13.95 4.38 19.53
N TRP A 119 13.32 3.86 18.47
CA TRP A 119 12.40 4.65 17.64
C TRP A 119 11.21 5.18 18.43
N ILE A 120 10.62 4.38 19.33
CA ILE A 120 9.55 4.80 20.23
C ILE A 120 10.03 5.93 21.15
N GLY A 121 11.25 5.81 21.69
CA GLY A 121 11.87 6.86 22.51
C GLY A 121 12.04 8.18 21.75
N ARG A 122 12.60 8.13 20.53
CA ARG A 122 12.76 9.30 19.66
C ARG A 122 11.41 9.94 19.30
N HIS A 123 10.44 9.11 18.95
CA HIS A 123 9.09 9.56 18.61
C HIS A 123 8.41 10.27 19.80
N SER A 124 8.50 9.70 21.00
CA SER A 124 7.97 10.30 22.24
C SER A 124 8.61 11.65 22.56
N GLN A 125 9.93 11.77 22.40
CA GLN A 125 10.63 13.04 22.59
C GLN A 125 10.19 14.10 21.57
N TYR A 126 9.97 13.71 20.32
CA TYR A 126 9.51 14.62 19.28
C TYR A 126 8.09 15.12 19.57
N ILE A 127 7.16 14.22 19.92
CA ILE A 127 5.78 14.60 20.27
C ILE A 127 5.79 15.64 21.39
N ARG A 128 6.57 15.44 22.46
CA ARG A 128 6.64 16.41 23.58
C ARG A 128 7.07 17.80 23.13
N LYS A 129 7.97 17.90 22.14
CA LYS A 129 8.43 19.17 21.57
C LYS A 129 7.35 19.79 20.68
N ALA A 130 6.77 18.99 19.78
CA ALA A 130 5.75 19.43 18.83
C ALA A 130 4.42 19.82 19.49
N THR A 131 4.13 19.31 20.69
CA THR A 131 2.92 19.70 21.43
C THR A 131 3.17 20.80 22.46
N ALA A 132 4.40 21.32 22.57
CA ALA A 132 4.78 22.23 23.66
C ALA A 132 4.08 23.59 23.58
N ASP A 133 3.74 24.04 22.37
CA ASP A 133 2.98 25.28 22.11
C ASP A 133 1.46 25.05 22.02
N GLY A 134 1.02 23.80 22.13
CA GLY A 134 -0.38 23.38 22.07
C GLY A 134 -0.97 23.27 20.66
N VAL A 135 -0.18 23.44 19.59
CA VAL A 135 -0.66 23.37 18.20
C VAL A 135 0.33 22.57 17.36
N ILE A 136 -0.14 21.49 16.72
CA ILE A 136 0.67 20.74 15.77
C ILE A 136 0.54 21.39 14.39
N ASP A 137 1.62 21.91 13.85
CA ASP A 137 1.67 22.47 12.50
C ASP A 137 1.77 21.39 11.40
N ALA A 138 1.74 21.80 10.13
CA ALA A 138 1.78 20.87 9.01
C ALA A 138 3.11 20.11 8.88
N ALA A 139 4.24 20.75 9.21
CA ALA A 139 5.55 20.13 9.16
C ALA A 139 5.73 19.16 10.33
N GLU A 140 5.30 19.54 11.52
CA GLU A 140 5.30 18.69 12.72
C GLU A 140 4.42 17.47 12.52
N ARG A 141 3.22 17.65 11.95
CA ARG A 141 2.34 16.56 11.60
C ARG A 141 3.02 15.59 10.63
N ALA A 142 3.63 16.10 9.56
CA ALA A 142 4.31 15.25 8.58
C ALA A 142 5.46 14.45 9.24
N GLN A 143 6.22 15.07 10.13
CA GLN A 143 7.31 14.40 10.85
C GLN A 143 6.81 13.39 11.90
N ILE A 144 5.69 13.67 12.58
CA ILE A 144 5.02 12.71 13.48
C ILE A 144 4.53 11.50 12.68
N GLU A 145 3.92 11.72 11.52
CA GLU A 145 3.41 10.66 10.65
C GLU A 145 4.58 9.78 10.15
N GLU A 146 5.69 10.37 9.71
CA GLU A 146 6.89 9.63 9.29
C GLU A 146 7.50 8.82 10.45
N ASN A 147 7.72 9.46 11.61
CA ASN A 147 8.29 8.75 12.77
C ASN A 147 7.37 7.63 13.26
N SER A 148 6.04 7.84 13.25
CA SER A 148 5.05 6.80 13.59
C SER A 148 5.15 5.61 12.64
N TYR A 149 5.29 5.87 11.34
CA TYR A 149 5.45 4.83 10.33
C TYR A 149 6.71 3.98 10.57
N GLN A 150 7.84 4.63 10.91
CA GLN A 150 9.08 3.91 11.24
C GLN A 150 8.93 3.04 12.50
N VAL A 151 8.32 3.58 13.57
CA VAL A 151 8.02 2.80 14.80
C VAL A 151 7.20 1.56 14.47
N MET A 152 6.12 1.71 13.70
CA MET A 152 5.22 0.61 13.37
C MET A 152 5.87 -0.42 12.47
N THR A 153 6.68 0.01 11.50
CA THR A 153 7.44 -0.89 10.61
C THR A 153 8.44 -1.72 11.42
N LYS A 154 9.24 -1.11 12.29
CA LYS A 154 10.20 -1.83 13.14
C LYS A 154 9.52 -2.78 14.12
N TRP A 155 8.37 -2.38 14.66
CA TRP A 155 7.58 -3.26 15.51
C TRP A 155 7.05 -4.49 14.74
N GLN A 156 6.55 -4.30 13.51
CA GLN A 156 6.09 -5.42 12.67
C GLN A 156 7.25 -6.33 12.23
N GLU A 157 8.42 -5.78 11.91
CA GLU A 157 9.65 -6.56 11.67
C GLU A 157 9.96 -7.47 12.87
N HIS A 158 9.96 -6.91 14.08
CA HIS A 158 10.21 -7.67 15.31
C HIS A 158 9.17 -8.79 15.51
N LEU A 159 7.87 -8.50 15.36
CA LEU A 159 6.82 -9.51 15.50
C LEU A 159 6.93 -10.62 14.45
N THR A 160 7.21 -10.27 13.20
CA THR A 160 7.34 -11.24 12.10
C THR A 160 8.49 -12.21 12.39
N LEU A 161 9.62 -11.70 12.86
CA LEU A 161 10.78 -12.50 13.28
C LEU A 161 10.49 -13.37 14.48
N LEU A 162 9.86 -12.80 15.51
CA LEU A 162 9.47 -13.51 16.72
C LEU A 162 8.57 -14.71 16.37
N PHE A 163 7.57 -14.51 15.52
CA PHE A 163 6.67 -15.57 15.10
C PHE A 163 7.34 -16.59 14.17
N ARG A 164 8.20 -16.16 13.23
CA ARG A 164 8.95 -17.10 12.37
C ARG A 164 9.81 -18.07 13.20
N VAL A 165 10.42 -17.61 14.30
CA VAL A 165 11.30 -18.43 15.12
C VAL A 165 10.55 -19.26 16.17
N PHE A 166 9.51 -18.69 16.79
CA PHE A 166 8.86 -19.31 17.95
C PHE A 166 7.46 -19.89 17.66
N CYS A 167 6.82 -19.59 16.54
CA CYS A 167 5.63 -20.31 16.13
C CYS A 167 6.05 -21.64 15.49
N ALA A 168 5.43 -22.73 15.94
CA ALA A 168 5.58 -24.01 15.26
C ALA A 168 5.07 -23.88 13.80
N PRO A 169 5.68 -24.56 12.83
CA PRO A 169 5.12 -24.62 11.49
C PRO A 169 3.69 -25.14 11.59
N ASP A 170 2.73 -24.37 11.09
CA ASP A 170 1.32 -24.76 11.12
C ASP A 170 1.16 -26.17 10.54
N GLU A 171 0.53 -27.08 11.29
CA GLU A 171 0.15 -28.42 10.81
C GLU A 171 -0.71 -28.37 9.54
N VAL A 172 -1.27 -27.20 9.21
CA VAL A 172 -2.06 -26.90 8.01
C VAL A 172 -1.22 -26.91 6.72
N SER A 173 0.11 -26.88 6.82
CA SER A 173 1.04 -26.95 5.68
C SER A 173 1.54 -28.35 5.34
N ARG A 174 1.13 -29.40 6.09
CA ARG A 174 1.45 -30.79 5.73
C ARG A 174 0.60 -31.17 4.50
N PRO A 175 1.20 -31.47 3.34
CA PRO A 175 0.42 -32.02 2.23
C PRO A 175 -0.22 -33.34 2.70
N PRO A 176 -1.48 -33.62 2.34
CA PRO A 176 -2.12 -34.86 2.72
C PRO A 176 -1.32 -36.05 2.16
N ASP A 177 -1.13 -37.07 3.01
CA ASP A 177 -0.49 -38.35 2.67
C ASP A 177 -1.19 -39.07 1.49
#